data_AF-A0A1V5S2J0-F1
#
_entry.id   AF-A0A1V5S2J0-F1
#
_cell.length_a   1.000
_cell.length_b   1.000
_cell.length_c   1.000
_cell.angle_alpha   90.00
_cell.angle_beta   90.00
_cell.angle_gamma   90.00
#
_symmetry.space_group_name_H-M   'P 1'
#
loop_
_entity.id
_entity.type
_entity.pdbx_description
1 polymer ?
#
loop_
_entity_poly.entity_id
_entity_poly.type
_entity_poly.pdbx_seq_one_letter_code
_entity_poly.pdbx_strand_id
1 'polypeptide(L)'
;MNKTKIEWADRDNKGRFISEGAKGNKYAVKHGQSYTKLYSVWHHIKGRCYGNDSQHKKYYSLRGITMCEEWKNDFVKFQKWALSNGYKEGLTIDRIDVNGNYSPNNCRWATPREQSNNKRNTLFITYNGVTHSVSEWSEIMGLPYHVVFKRHRKGWSAKRTLTTPLVTSKSHHAKQCEFSNVPIFMKDSLMPITGEENMLREFPQGLTKEADNG
;
A
#
# COMPACT_ATOMS: atom_id res chain seq x y z
N MET A 1 -43.33 -65.50 3.27
CA MET A 1 -42.09 -64.70 3.37
C MET A 1 -41.77 -64.12 2.00
N ASN A 2 -42.25 -62.91 1.70
CA ASN A 2 -41.98 -62.26 0.41
C ASN A 2 -40.96 -61.14 0.63
N LYS A 3 -39.73 -61.37 0.16
CA LYS A 3 -38.65 -60.38 0.14
C LYS A 3 -38.87 -59.46 -1.06
N THR A 4 -39.11 -58.17 -0.80
CA THR A 4 -39.19 -57.12 -1.81
C THR A 4 -37.81 -56.87 -2.42
N LYS A 5 -37.74 -56.93 -3.74
CA LYS A 5 -36.56 -56.72 -4.59
C LYS A 5 -36.25 -55.22 -4.61
N ILE A 6 -35.08 -54.81 -4.12
CA ILE A 6 -34.56 -53.44 -4.24
C ILE A 6 -33.81 -53.36 -5.58
N GLU A 7 -34.30 -52.54 -6.50
CA GLU A 7 -33.58 -52.19 -7.74
C GLU A 7 -32.46 -51.19 -7.42
N TRP A 8 -31.25 -51.46 -7.92
CA TRP A 8 -30.07 -50.60 -7.74
C TRP A 8 -29.80 -49.81 -9.02
N ALA A 9 -29.50 -48.52 -8.87
CA ALA A 9 -29.26 -47.55 -9.95
C ALA A 9 -28.10 -47.93 -10.90
N ASP A 10 -28.24 -47.55 -12.17
CA ASP A 10 -27.25 -47.76 -13.23
C ASP A 10 -25.90 -47.08 -12.96
N ARG A 11 -24.82 -47.71 -13.43
CA ARG A 11 -23.42 -47.23 -13.28
C ARG A 11 -22.82 -46.86 -14.64
N ASP A 12 -21.94 -45.86 -14.69
CA ASP A 12 -21.20 -45.51 -15.91
C ASP A 12 -20.16 -46.60 -16.29
N ASN A 13 -19.57 -46.51 -17.49
CA ASN A 13 -18.58 -47.46 -18.01
C ASN A 13 -17.24 -47.47 -17.23
N LYS A 14 -17.16 -46.73 -16.12
CA LYS A 14 -16.06 -46.68 -15.15
C LYS A 14 -16.53 -47.04 -13.72
N GLY A 15 -17.76 -47.53 -13.56
CA GLY A 15 -18.32 -48.01 -12.29
C GLY A 15 -18.79 -46.94 -11.32
N ARG A 16 -18.93 -45.66 -11.74
CA ARG A 16 -19.43 -44.57 -10.91
C ARG A 16 -20.95 -44.44 -10.99
N PHE A 17 -21.57 -44.11 -9.86
CA PHE A 17 -23.01 -43.84 -9.77
C PHE A 17 -23.33 -42.52 -10.50
N ILE A 18 -24.26 -42.56 -11.44
CA ILE A 18 -24.80 -41.37 -12.09
C ILE A 18 -25.96 -40.82 -11.25
N SER A 19 -25.77 -39.70 -10.57
CA SER A 19 -26.89 -38.96 -9.98
C SER A 19 -27.39 -37.93 -10.99
N GLU A 20 -28.51 -38.23 -11.65
CA GLU A 20 -29.28 -37.19 -12.36
C GLU A 20 -29.81 -36.18 -11.32
N GLY A 21 -29.42 -34.93 -11.46
CA GLY A 21 -30.06 -33.81 -10.77
C GLY A 21 -29.27 -33.21 -9.60
N ALA A 22 -28.12 -32.60 -9.89
CA ALA A 22 -27.64 -31.50 -9.06
C ALA A 22 -28.58 -30.29 -9.22
N LYS A 23 -29.74 -30.31 -8.55
CA LYS A 23 -30.58 -29.12 -8.37
C LYS A 23 -29.78 -28.14 -7.51
N GLY A 24 -29.16 -27.15 -8.15
CA GLY A 24 -28.46 -26.06 -7.47
C GLY A 24 -29.31 -25.47 -6.35
N ASN A 25 -28.70 -25.27 -5.20
CA ASN A 25 -29.38 -24.75 -4.02
C ASN A 25 -29.92 -23.33 -4.32
N LYS A 26 -31.24 -23.22 -4.50
CA LYS A 26 -32.00 -21.97 -4.70
C LYS A 26 -31.98 -21.02 -3.51
N TYR A 27 -31.29 -21.38 -2.43
CA TYR A 27 -31.19 -20.60 -1.19
C TYR A 27 -29.74 -20.13 -0.98
N ALA A 28 -29.57 -18.81 -0.85
CA ALA A 28 -28.36 -18.07 -0.44
C ALA A 28 -27.45 -17.45 -1.54
N VAL A 29 -28.05 -16.76 -2.51
CA VAL A 29 -27.31 -15.71 -3.24
C VAL A 29 -27.38 -14.41 -2.42
N LYS A 30 -26.48 -14.20 -1.45
CA LYS A 30 -26.56 -13.04 -0.52
C LYS A 30 -26.38 -11.65 -1.18
N HIS A 31 -26.03 -11.58 -2.47
CA HIS A 31 -25.93 -10.35 -3.28
C HIS A 31 -25.48 -10.61 -4.73
N GLY A 32 -25.18 -11.85 -5.13
CA GLY A 32 -24.77 -12.21 -6.50
C GLY A 32 -23.32 -11.86 -6.88
N GLN A 33 -22.60 -11.20 -5.97
CA GLN A 33 -21.27 -10.61 -6.22
C GLN A 33 -20.11 -11.35 -5.53
N SER A 34 -20.32 -12.59 -5.06
CA SER A 34 -19.34 -13.34 -4.26
C SER A 34 -17.99 -13.57 -4.96
N TYR A 35 -17.96 -13.46 -6.30
CA TYR A 35 -16.74 -13.61 -7.12
C TYR A 35 -16.08 -12.28 -7.50
N THR A 36 -16.55 -11.15 -6.96
CA THR A 36 -15.96 -9.83 -7.27
C THR A 36 -14.76 -9.51 -6.39
N LYS A 37 -13.84 -8.71 -6.94
CA LYS A 37 -12.71 -8.16 -6.18
C LYS A 37 -13.17 -7.33 -4.98
N LEU A 38 -14.22 -6.53 -5.12
CA LEU A 38 -14.78 -5.76 -4.01
C LEU A 38 -15.29 -6.65 -2.88
N TYR A 39 -15.96 -7.75 -3.20
CA TYR A 39 -16.39 -8.72 -2.19
C TYR A 39 -15.19 -9.37 -1.48
N SER A 40 -14.15 -9.74 -2.23
CA SER A 40 -12.90 -10.25 -1.65
C SER A 40 -12.26 -9.24 -0.70
N VAL A 41 -12.18 -7.96 -1.09
CA VAL A 41 -11.66 -6.88 -0.23
C VAL A 41 -12.48 -6.75 1.06
N TRP A 42 -13.81 -6.68 0.94
CA TRP A 42 -14.71 -6.62 2.09
C TRP A 42 -14.53 -7.81 3.04
N HIS A 43 -14.46 -9.02 2.47
CA HIS A 43 -14.23 -10.25 3.22
C HIS A 43 -12.86 -10.23 3.93
N HIS A 44 -11.80 -9.75 3.27
CA HIS A 44 -10.50 -9.58 3.89
C HIS A 44 -10.51 -8.55 5.02
N ILE A 45 -11.25 -7.45 4.91
CA ILE A 45 -11.43 -6.49 6.01
C ILE A 45 -12.04 -7.20 7.22
N LYS A 46 -13.11 -7.99 7.00
CA LYS A 46 -13.74 -8.77 8.07
C LYS A 46 -12.79 -9.79 8.69
N GLY A 47 -11.97 -10.46 7.87
CA GLY A 47 -10.93 -11.38 8.35
C GLY A 47 -9.88 -10.67 9.20
N ARG A 48 -9.47 -9.44 8.85
CA ARG A 48 -8.54 -8.64 9.66
C ARG A 48 -9.15 -8.23 11.00
N CYS A 49 -10.40 -7.77 11.02
CA CYS A 49 -11.06 -7.28 12.24
C CYS A 49 -11.54 -8.39 13.17
N TYR A 50 -12.09 -9.47 12.62
CA TYR A 50 -12.86 -10.47 13.36
C TYR A 50 -12.38 -11.91 13.13
N GLY A 51 -11.33 -12.11 12.32
CA GLY A 51 -10.76 -13.42 12.08
C GLY A 51 -10.04 -13.98 13.32
N ASN A 52 -9.91 -15.31 13.36
CA ASN A 52 -9.25 -15.99 14.48
C ASN A 52 -7.73 -16.12 14.33
N ASP A 53 -7.19 -15.70 13.19
CA ASP A 53 -5.78 -15.74 12.86
C ASP A 53 -4.92 -14.93 13.86
N SER A 54 -3.80 -15.49 14.30
CA SER A 54 -2.94 -14.90 15.33
C SER A 54 -2.29 -13.60 14.86
N GLN A 55 -1.93 -13.51 13.57
CA GLN A 55 -1.36 -12.32 12.98
C GLN A 55 -2.40 -11.20 12.88
N HIS A 56 -3.60 -11.50 12.38
CA HIS A 56 -4.70 -10.54 12.33
C HIS A 56 -5.09 -10.04 13.72
N LYS A 57 -5.19 -10.92 14.71
CA LYS A 57 -5.43 -10.53 16.11
C LYS A 57 -4.39 -9.51 16.59
N LYS A 58 -3.09 -9.81 16.43
CA LYS A 58 -1.99 -8.93 16.85
C LYS A 58 -2.03 -7.56 16.18
N TYR A 59 -2.28 -7.51 14.87
CA TYR A 59 -2.16 -6.27 14.10
C TYR A 59 -3.47 -5.46 13.97
N TYR A 60 -4.62 -6.05 14.33
CA TYR A 60 -5.93 -5.44 14.16
C TYR A 60 -6.82 -5.61 15.40
N SER A 61 -7.31 -6.82 15.70
CA SER A 61 -8.34 -7.02 16.73
C SER A 61 -7.88 -6.62 18.13
N LEU A 62 -6.66 -7.01 18.54
CA LEU A 62 -6.09 -6.64 19.85
C LEU A 62 -5.76 -5.15 19.96
N ARG A 63 -5.76 -4.43 18.83
CA ARG A 63 -5.64 -2.96 18.80
C ARG A 63 -7.00 -2.25 18.82
N GLY A 64 -8.10 -2.99 18.91
CA GLY A 64 -9.46 -2.43 18.85
C GLY A 64 -9.91 -2.00 17.45
N ILE A 65 -9.20 -2.42 16.40
CA ILE A 65 -9.56 -2.06 15.02
C ILE A 65 -10.75 -2.90 14.57
N THR A 66 -11.84 -2.21 14.25
CA THR A 66 -13.10 -2.79 13.80
C THR A 66 -13.54 -2.21 12.47
N MET A 67 -14.67 -2.70 11.97
CA MET A 67 -15.36 -2.20 10.80
C MET A 67 -16.68 -1.58 11.25
N CYS A 68 -17.07 -0.45 10.64
CA CYS A 68 -18.35 0.17 10.97
C CYS A 68 -19.53 -0.81 10.75
N GLU A 69 -20.54 -0.72 11.61
CA GLU A 69 -21.61 -1.72 11.66
C GLU A 69 -22.38 -1.83 10.32
N GLU A 70 -22.53 -0.71 9.63
CA GLU A 70 -23.15 -0.64 8.31
C GLU A 70 -22.45 -1.53 7.28
N TRP A 71 -21.12 -1.40 7.16
CA TRP A 71 -20.38 -2.21 6.21
C TRP A 71 -20.25 -3.65 6.70
N LYS A 72 -20.08 -3.87 8.01
CA LYS A 72 -19.93 -5.20 8.60
C LYS A 72 -21.13 -6.10 8.30
N ASN A 73 -22.34 -5.53 8.34
CA ASN A 73 -23.59 -6.26 8.16
C ASN A 73 -24.10 -6.25 6.71
N ASP A 74 -23.72 -5.25 5.91
CA ASP A 74 -24.22 -5.08 4.55
C ASP A 74 -23.09 -4.79 3.55
N PHE A 75 -22.80 -5.77 2.68
CA PHE A 75 -21.84 -5.63 1.60
C PHE A 75 -22.28 -4.59 0.56
N VAL A 76 -23.58 -4.43 0.29
CA VAL A 76 -24.09 -3.48 -0.71
C VAL A 76 -23.78 -2.04 -0.28
N LYS A 77 -23.87 -1.75 1.02
CA LYS A 77 -23.45 -0.44 1.57
C LYS A 77 -21.95 -0.18 1.35
N PHE A 78 -21.11 -1.18 1.63
CA PHE A 78 -19.67 -1.08 1.35
C PHE A 78 -19.39 -0.89 -0.15
N GLN A 79 -20.05 -1.67 -1.01
CA GLN A 79 -19.88 -1.60 -2.45
C GLN A 79 -20.30 -0.22 -3.00
N LYS A 80 -21.44 0.31 -2.56
CA LYS A 80 -21.91 1.64 -2.96
C LYS A 80 -20.90 2.71 -2.59
N TRP A 81 -20.40 2.68 -1.35
CA TRP A 81 -19.34 3.58 -0.92
C TRP A 81 -18.07 3.42 -1.76
N ALA A 82 -17.64 2.19 -2.03
CA ALA A 82 -16.43 1.91 -2.79
C ALA A 82 -16.50 2.55 -4.19
N LEU A 83 -17.60 2.33 -4.90
CA LEU A 83 -17.82 2.85 -6.24
C LEU A 83 -17.93 4.38 -6.25
N SER A 84 -18.59 4.98 -5.26
CA SER A 84 -18.72 6.45 -5.17
C SER A 84 -17.44 7.16 -4.72
N ASN A 85 -16.50 6.45 -4.10
CA ASN A 85 -15.28 7.03 -3.52
C ASN A 85 -14.00 6.67 -4.30
N GLY A 86 -14.14 6.38 -5.60
CA GLY A 86 -12.99 6.27 -6.50
C GLY A 86 -12.34 4.89 -6.55
N TYR A 87 -13.07 3.82 -6.25
CA TYR A 87 -12.59 2.46 -6.52
C TYR A 87 -12.18 2.32 -8.00
N LYS A 88 -10.95 1.84 -8.21
CA LYS A 88 -10.39 1.51 -9.52
C LYS A 88 -9.56 0.24 -9.41
N GLU A 89 -9.43 -0.47 -10.52
CA GLU A 89 -8.54 -1.61 -10.61
C GLU A 89 -7.08 -1.21 -10.29
N GLY A 90 -6.37 -2.08 -9.57
CA GLY A 90 -5.01 -1.82 -9.09
C GLY A 90 -4.92 -1.01 -7.78
N LEU A 91 -6.02 -0.43 -7.30
CA LEU A 91 -6.06 0.21 -5.97
C LEU A 91 -6.40 -0.80 -4.87
N THR A 92 -5.96 -0.48 -3.66
CA THR A 92 -6.19 -1.27 -2.45
C THR A 92 -6.86 -0.42 -1.39
N ILE A 93 -7.63 -1.06 -0.50
CA ILE A 93 -8.24 -0.34 0.63
C ILE A 93 -7.15 -0.02 1.65
N ASP A 94 -7.06 1.26 2.01
CA ASP A 94 -6.15 1.78 3.03
C ASP A 94 -6.92 2.57 4.08
N ARG A 95 -6.36 2.70 5.29
CA ARG A 95 -6.96 3.48 6.38
C ARG A 95 -6.18 4.76 6.60
N ILE A 96 -6.79 5.93 6.43
CA ILE A 96 -6.11 7.24 6.51
C ILE A 96 -5.37 7.39 7.85
N ASP A 97 -6.08 7.15 8.96
CA ASP A 97 -5.48 6.87 10.26
C ASP A 97 -5.29 5.36 10.42
N VAL A 98 -4.02 4.94 10.49
CA VAL A 98 -3.58 3.56 10.68
C VAL A 98 -4.05 2.93 11.99
N ASN A 99 -4.43 3.74 12.98
CA ASN A 99 -5.00 3.31 14.26
C ASN A 99 -6.53 3.29 14.25
N GLY A 100 -7.17 3.99 13.32
CA GLY A 100 -8.62 4.05 13.22
C GLY A 100 -9.28 2.80 12.60
N ASN A 101 -10.61 2.79 12.66
CA ASN A 101 -11.47 1.72 12.15
C ASN A 101 -11.62 1.75 10.63
N TYR A 102 -12.15 0.66 10.04
CA TYR A 102 -12.62 0.67 8.66
C TYR A 102 -13.99 1.35 8.60
N SER A 103 -14.04 2.57 8.08
CA SER A 103 -15.26 3.37 7.95
C SER A 103 -15.15 4.31 6.75
N PRO A 104 -16.28 4.87 6.25
CA PRO A 104 -16.25 5.84 5.15
C PRO A 104 -15.28 7.01 5.35
N ASN A 105 -15.17 7.48 6.60
CA ASN A 105 -14.37 8.67 6.94
C ASN A 105 -12.88 8.36 7.13
N ASN A 106 -12.54 7.10 7.42
CA ASN A 106 -11.16 6.68 7.68
C ASN A 106 -10.60 5.76 6.60
N CYS A 107 -11.34 5.49 5.53
CA CYS A 107 -10.87 4.64 4.43
C CYS A 107 -10.70 5.42 3.15
N ARG A 108 -9.71 5.01 2.36
CA ARG A 108 -9.46 5.50 1.00
C ARG A 108 -9.01 4.37 0.09
N TRP A 109 -9.21 4.53 -1.21
CA TRP A 109 -8.54 3.70 -2.20
C TRP A 109 -7.15 4.27 -2.48
N ALA A 110 -6.14 3.44 -2.24
CA ALA A 110 -4.75 3.86 -2.29
C ALA A 110 -3.92 2.89 -3.14
N THR A 111 -2.90 3.45 -3.77
CA THR A 111 -1.83 2.69 -4.43
C THR A 111 -0.99 1.94 -3.38
N PRO A 112 -0.28 0.87 -3.78
CA PRO A 112 0.65 0.18 -2.89
C PRO A 112 1.71 1.11 -2.26
N ARG A 113 2.09 2.16 -3.00
CA ARG A 113 3.06 3.16 -2.55
C ARG A 113 2.50 4.01 -1.41
N GLU A 114 1.31 4.57 -1.57
CA GLU A 114 0.63 5.36 -0.52
C GLU A 114 0.39 4.52 0.73
N GLN A 115 -0.06 3.27 0.58
CA GLN A 115 -0.23 2.35 1.70
C GLN A 115 1.10 2.04 2.39
N SER A 116 2.20 1.96 1.64
CA SER A 116 3.53 1.76 2.23
C SER A 116 4.00 2.96 3.04
N ASN A 117 3.71 4.19 2.59
CA ASN A 117 4.00 5.40 3.34
C ASN A 117 3.15 5.50 4.62
N ASN A 118 1.96 4.90 4.63
CA ASN A 118 1.05 4.92 5.78
C ASN A 118 1.29 3.81 6.82
N LYS A 119 2.45 3.14 6.78
CA LYS A 119 2.80 2.13 7.79
C LYS A 119 3.24 2.80 9.08
N ARG A 120 2.94 2.15 10.22
CA ARG A 120 3.39 2.61 11.55
C ARG A 120 4.90 2.72 11.71
N ASN A 121 5.65 1.99 10.90
CA ASN A 121 7.11 2.01 10.91
C ASN A 121 7.71 2.93 9.83
N THR A 122 6.87 3.70 9.12
CA THR A 122 7.35 4.75 8.24
C THR A 122 8.07 5.81 9.06
N LEU A 123 9.25 6.20 8.58
CA LEU A 123 10.03 7.28 9.18
C LEU A 123 9.67 8.60 8.51
N PHE A 124 9.41 9.60 9.34
CA PHE A 124 9.11 10.96 8.90
C PHE A 124 10.24 11.89 9.30
N ILE A 125 10.60 12.81 8.40
CA ILE A 125 11.59 13.84 8.64
C ILE A 125 10.90 15.18 8.43
N THR A 126 11.06 16.08 9.40
CA THR A 126 10.59 17.46 9.29
C THR A 126 11.75 18.35 8.90
N TYR A 127 11.61 19.10 7.80
CA TYR A 127 12.59 20.07 7.33
C TYR A 127 11.87 21.29 6.75
N ASN A 128 12.30 22.50 7.13
CA ASN A 128 11.68 23.77 6.73
C ASN A 128 10.16 23.84 6.94
N GLY A 129 9.67 23.33 8.08
CA GLY A 129 8.24 23.36 8.43
C GLY A 129 7.38 22.30 7.73
N VAL A 130 7.96 21.53 6.80
CA VAL A 130 7.24 20.47 6.07
C VAL A 130 7.69 19.10 6.57
N THR A 131 6.74 18.18 6.74
CA THR A 131 7.01 16.80 7.15
C THR A 131 6.65 15.85 6.03
N HIS A 132 7.64 15.09 5.58
CA HIS A 132 7.47 14.02 4.61
C HIS A 132 8.09 12.73 5.11
N SER A 133 7.63 11.60 4.55
CA SER A 133 8.28 10.31 4.75
C SER A 133 9.68 10.32 4.13
N VAL A 134 10.56 9.43 4.59
CA VAL A 134 11.89 9.24 4.00
C VAL A 134 11.82 8.91 2.50
N SER A 135 10.77 8.20 2.08
CA SER A 135 10.52 7.84 0.68
C SER A 135 10.18 9.06 -0.17
N GLU A 136 9.31 9.93 0.34
CA GLU A 136 8.96 11.19 -0.34
C GLU A 136 10.16 12.14 -0.40
N TRP A 137 10.91 12.29 0.71
CA TRP A 137 12.14 13.08 0.69
C TRP A 137 13.21 12.54 -0.26
N SER A 138 13.28 11.22 -0.45
CA SER A 138 14.18 10.59 -1.41
C SER A 138 13.88 11.08 -2.83
N GLU A 139 12.60 11.20 -3.19
CA GLU A 139 12.16 11.68 -4.50
C GLU A 139 12.34 13.18 -4.65
N ILE A 140 11.87 13.96 -3.67
CA ILE A 140 11.98 15.43 -3.67
C ILE A 140 13.44 15.86 -3.80
N MET A 141 14.35 15.23 -3.05
CA MET A 141 15.75 15.62 -3.04
C MET A 141 16.59 14.93 -4.12
N GLY A 142 16.02 13.96 -4.86
CA GLY A 142 16.77 13.12 -5.79
C GLY A 142 17.85 12.25 -5.13
N LEU A 143 17.74 11.97 -3.84
CA LEU A 143 18.70 11.15 -3.09
C LEU A 143 18.20 9.70 -2.99
N PRO A 144 19.05 8.67 -3.09
CA PRO A 144 18.64 7.29 -2.87
C PRO A 144 18.05 7.08 -1.47
N TYR A 145 16.89 6.42 -1.40
CA TYR A 145 16.17 6.13 -0.15
C TYR A 145 17.09 5.61 0.96
N HIS A 146 17.96 4.64 0.64
CA HIS A 146 18.86 4.02 1.62
C HIS A 146 19.85 5.01 2.23
N VAL A 147 20.24 6.05 1.50
CA VAL A 147 21.15 7.10 1.98
C VAL A 147 20.42 8.00 2.97
N VAL A 148 19.24 8.49 2.61
CA VAL A 148 18.40 9.32 3.49
C VAL A 148 18.07 8.56 4.77
N PHE A 149 17.62 7.31 4.63
CA PHE A 149 17.32 6.41 5.75
C PHE A 149 18.52 6.21 6.67
N LYS A 150 19.70 5.87 6.13
CA LYS A 150 20.91 5.61 6.91
C LYS A 150 21.41 6.86 7.63
N ARG A 151 21.38 8.02 6.97
CA ARG A 151 21.75 9.32 7.57
C ARG A 151 20.84 9.65 8.74
N HIS A 152 19.52 9.57 8.54
CA HIS A 152 18.55 9.84 9.59
C HIS A 152 18.68 8.86 10.76
N ARG A 153 18.85 7.55 10.49
CA ARG A 153 19.10 6.52 11.52
C ARG A 153 20.37 6.74 12.32
N LYS A 154 21.38 7.38 11.74
CA LYS A 154 22.61 7.80 12.43
C LYS A 154 22.43 9.08 13.25
N GLY A 155 21.22 9.63 13.34
CA GLY A 155 20.94 10.85 14.10
C GLY A 155 21.39 12.13 13.40
N TRP A 156 21.58 12.12 12.08
CA TRP A 156 21.88 13.36 11.36
C TRP A 156 20.69 14.30 11.43
N SER A 157 20.96 15.61 11.55
CA SER A 157 19.91 16.63 11.47
C SER A 157 19.18 16.55 10.13
N ALA A 158 17.92 17.01 10.09
CA ALA A 158 17.10 16.98 8.87
C ALA A 158 17.79 17.71 7.71
N LYS A 159 18.29 18.93 7.96
CA LYS A 159 19.08 19.72 6.99
C LYS A 159 20.22 18.89 6.42
N ARG A 160 21.10 18.37 7.28
CA ARG A 160 22.27 17.61 6.85
C ARG A 160 21.89 16.32 6.10
N THR A 161 20.84 15.64 6.55
CA THR A 161 20.34 14.40 5.93
C THR A 161 19.95 14.62 4.47
N LEU A 162 19.24 15.72 4.20
CA LEU A 162 18.62 16.01 2.92
C LEU A 162 19.52 16.80 1.97
N THR A 163 20.42 17.66 2.48
CA THR A 163 21.24 18.52 1.61
C THR A 163 22.65 18.00 1.36
N THR A 164 23.13 17.01 2.12
CA THR A 164 24.48 16.47 1.89
C THR A 164 24.52 15.72 0.55
N PRO A 165 25.37 16.10 -0.42
CA PRO A 165 25.46 15.40 -1.70
C PRO A 165 25.98 13.96 -1.50
N LEU A 166 25.73 13.11 -2.50
CA LEU A 166 26.34 11.78 -2.53
C LEU A 166 27.82 11.92 -2.82
N VAL A 167 28.66 11.51 -1.87
CA VAL A 167 30.09 11.30 -2.16
C VAL A 167 30.19 9.97 -2.88
N THR A 168 30.10 9.98 -4.21
CA THR A 168 30.38 8.80 -5.03
C THR A 168 31.89 8.64 -5.10
N SER A 169 32.48 7.76 -4.30
CA SER A 169 33.82 7.27 -4.64
C SER A 169 33.65 6.34 -5.84
N LYS A 170 34.28 6.69 -6.97
CA LYS A 170 34.34 5.78 -8.13
C LYS A 170 34.86 4.43 -7.64
N SER A 171 34.23 3.34 -8.08
CA SER A 171 34.77 2.01 -7.82
C SER A 171 36.20 1.95 -8.37
N HIS A 172 37.07 1.13 -7.78
CA HIS A 172 38.42 0.95 -8.31
C HIS A 172 38.40 0.60 -9.81
N HIS A 173 37.40 -0.17 -10.23
CA HIS A 173 37.17 -0.53 -11.63
C HIS A 173 36.81 0.68 -12.52
N ALA A 174 35.92 1.56 -12.07
CA ALA A 174 35.58 2.79 -12.79
C ALA A 174 36.76 3.78 -12.87
N LYS A 175 37.61 3.82 -11.83
CA LYS A 175 38.86 4.61 -11.85
C LYS A 175 39.86 4.08 -12.89
N GLN A 176 39.91 2.77 -13.09
CA GLN A 176 40.77 2.12 -14.11
C GLN A 176 40.29 2.38 -15.54
N CYS A 177 38.97 2.43 -15.80
CA CYS A 177 38.44 2.75 -17.13
C CYS A 177 38.70 4.22 -17.55
N GLU A 178 38.66 5.17 -16.61
CA GLU A 178 38.88 6.59 -16.91
C GLU A 178 40.29 6.93 -17.37
N PHE A 179 41.29 6.12 -17.00
CA PHE A 179 42.66 6.35 -17.41
C PHE A 179 42.92 5.99 -18.88
N SER A 180 41.97 5.33 -19.56
CA SER A 180 42.22 4.75 -20.88
C SER A 180 41.32 5.20 -22.03
N ASN A 181 40.19 5.92 -21.87
CA ASN A 181 39.46 6.55 -23.00
C ASN A 181 38.22 7.36 -22.58
N VAL A 182 38.33 8.67 -22.29
CA VAL A 182 37.13 9.56 -22.26
C VAL A 182 37.42 10.90 -22.95
N PRO A 183 36.69 11.27 -24.03
CA PRO A 183 36.80 12.57 -24.68
C PRO A 183 36.42 13.74 -23.76
N ILE A 184 37.15 14.85 -23.88
CA ILE A 184 37.08 16.03 -23.00
C ILE A 184 35.68 16.63 -22.89
N PHE A 185 34.87 16.54 -23.95
CA PHE A 185 33.53 17.15 -24.03
C PHE A 185 32.46 16.52 -23.11
N MET A 186 32.64 15.31 -22.59
CA MET A 186 31.67 14.68 -21.67
C MET A 186 31.86 15.05 -20.19
N LYS A 187 32.90 15.81 -19.83
CA LYS A 187 33.24 16.11 -18.43
C LYS A 187 32.30 17.12 -17.76
N ASP A 188 31.63 17.96 -18.55
CA ASP A 188 30.72 19.01 -18.02
C ASP A 188 29.34 18.47 -17.63
N SER A 189 28.99 17.24 -18.03
CA SER A 189 27.71 16.59 -17.69
C SER A 189 27.70 15.93 -16.29
N LEU A 190 28.75 16.11 -15.49
CA LEU A 190 28.98 15.42 -14.21
C LEU A 190 28.75 16.29 -12.97
N MET A 191 28.17 17.48 -13.09
CA MET A 191 27.83 18.25 -11.89
C MET A 191 26.72 17.50 -11.11
N PRO A 192 26.95 17.16 -9.83
CA PRO A 192 25.91 16.56 -9.01
C PRO A 192 24.81 17.60 -8.84
N ILE A 193 23.60 17.30 -9.33
CA ILE A 193 22.40 18.07 -9.04
C ILE A 193 22.32 18.14 -7.52
N THR A 194 22.60 19.31 -6.95
CA THR A 194 22.63 19.45 -5.51
C THR A 194 21.19 19.45 -5.02
N GLY A 195 20.92 18.81 -3.87
CA GLY A 195 19.55 18.70 -3.36
C GLY A 195 18.86 20.05 -3.12
N GLU A 196 19.62 21.14 -3.03
CA GLU A 196 19.11 22.52 -2.87
C GLU A 196 18.39 23.04 -4.13
N GLU A 197 18.84 22.68 -5.34
CA GLU A 197 18.23 23.13 -6.60
C GLU A 197 16.86 22.49 -6.86
N ASN A 198 16.67 21.21 -6.48
CA ASN A 198 15.38 20.53 -6.59
C ASN A 198 14.34 21.12 -5.62
N MET A 199 14.76 21.55 -4.43
CA MET A 199 13.87 22.20 -3.46
C MET A 199 13.33 23.54 -3.97
N LEU A 200 14.15 24.34 -4.65
CA LEU A 200 13.73 25.63 -5.22
C LEU A 200 12.75 25.47 -6.39
N ARG A 201 12.75 24.31 -7.06
CA ARG A 201 11.85 23.98 -8.16
C ARG A 201 10.46 23.50 -7.67
N GLU A 202 10.43 22.66 -6.64
CA GLU A 202 9.18 22.10 -6.08
C GLU A 202 8.52 23.05 -5.06
N PHE A 203 9.30 23.89 -4.39
CA PHE A 203 8.84 24.89 -3.43
C PHE A 203 9.47 26.24 -3.74
N PRO A 204 9.03 26.95 -4.80
CA PRO A 204 9.50 28.31 -5.07
C PRO A 204 9.14 29.17 -3.85
N GLN A 205 10.14 29.80 -3.24
CA GLN A 205 9.94 30.58 -2.02
C GLN A 205 8.86 31.65 -2.24
N GLY A 206 7.77 31.53 -1.49
CA GLY A 206 6.62 32.41 -1.58
C GLY A 206 5.66 32.18 -0.43
N LEU A 207 6.17 32.13 0.80
CA LEU A 207 5.41 32.29 2.04
C LEU A 207 6.33 32.88 3.12
N THR A 208 6.89 34.05 2.82
CA THR A 208 7.15 35.04 3.86
C THR A 208 5.79 35.49 4.37
N LYS A 209 5.24 34.83 5.40
CA LYS A 209 4.33 35.54 6.28
C LYS A 209 5.19 36.43 7.14
N GLU A 210 5.17 37.70 6.75
CA GLU A 210 5.54 38.83 7.57
C GLU A 210 5.06 38.58 9.00
N ALA A 211 6.02 38.64 9.92
CA ALA A 211 5.72 38.92 11.31
C ALA A 211 5.21 40.36 11.34
N ASP A 212 3.90 40.54 11.18
CA ASP A 212 3.25 41.80 11.47
C ASP A 212 2.72 41.77 12.90
N ASN A 213 3.21 42.76 13.65
CA ASN A 213 2.83 43.10 15.01
C ASN A 213 1.33 43.37 15.12
N GLY A 214 0.71 42.85 16.18
CA GLY A 214 -0.65 43.16 16.63
C GLY A 214 -0.97 42.43 17.93
#